data_AF-A0A2V7S9F7-F1
#
_entry.id   AF-A0A2V7S9F7-F1
#
_cell.length_a   1.000
_cell.length_b   1.000
_cell.length_c   1.000
_cell.angle_alpha   90.00
_cell.angle_beta   90.00
_cell.angle_gamma   90.00
#
_symmetry.space_group_name_H-M   'P 1'
#
loop_
_entity.id
_entity.type
_entity.pdbx_description
1 polymer ?
#
loop_
_entity_poly.entity_id
_entity_poly.type
_entity_poly.pdbx_seq_one_letter_code
_entity_poly.pdbx_strand_id
1 'polypeptide(L)' 'MALEGEIDVQRECSRLAGELARLDRQLSGLEAKLANQDFIARAPSEVVAKEREKERGWRDQRQALADKLKSLGCS' A
#
# COMPACT_ATOMS: atom_id res chain seq x y z
N MET A 1 -8.73 -18.54 31.04
CA MET A 1 -7.66 -17.53 30.89
C MET A 1 -6.57 -18.17 30.04
N ALA A 2 -6.18 -17.72 28.86
CA ALA A 2 -6.56 -16.58 28.05
C ALA A 2 -6.25 -16.98 26.59
N LEU A 3 -7.24 -16.89 25.70
CA LEU A 3 -7.05 -16.96 24.24
C LEU A 3 -7.30 -15.58 23.60
N GLU A 4 -7.33 -14.52 24.42
CA GLU A 4 -7.56 -13.16 23.93
C GLU A 4 -6.36 -12.64 23.14
N GLY A 5 -5.13 -13.03 23.48
CA GLY A 5 -3.93 -12.51 22.80
C GLY A 5 -3.74 -13.01 21.36
N GLU A 6 -4.12 -14.25 21.05
CA GLU A 6 -3.83 -14.87 19.76
C GLU A 6 -4.90 -14.56 18.71
N ILE A 7 -6.16 -14.42 19.15
CA ILE A 7 -7.28 -13.98 18.30
C ILE A 7 -7.12 -12.50 17.91
N ASP A 8 -6.58 -11.67 18.80
CA ASP A 8 -6.36 -10.24 18.53
C ASP A 8 -5.33 -10.06 17.40
N VAL A 9 -4.22 -10.80 17.45
CA VAL A 9 -3.18 -10.77 16.41
C VAL A 9 -3.73 -11.24 15.06
N GLN A 10 -4.44 -12.37 14.99
CA GLN A 10 -5.06 -12.85 13.74
C GLN A 10 -6.03 -11.83 13.14
N ARG A 11 -6.83 -11.16 13.98
CA ARG A 11 -7.79 -10.14 13.55
C ARG A 11 -7.08 -8.87 13.09
N GLU A 12 -6.09 -8.41 13.83
CA GLU A 12 -5.25 -7.26 13.47
C GLU A 12 -4.51 -7.51 12.16
N CYS A 13 -3.98 -8.72 11.95
CA CYS A 13 -3.36 -9.09 10.70
C CYS A 13 -4.33 -9.14 9.52
N SER A 14 -5.54 -9.66 9.71
CA SER A 14 -6.57 -9.60 8.67
C SER A 14 -6.95 -8.16 8.31
N ARG A 15 -7.04 -7.28 9.32
CA ARG A 15 -7.31 -5.85 9.11
C ARG A 15 -6.17 -5.19 8.32
N LEU A 16 -4.94 -5.34 8.77
CA LEU A 16 -3.74 -4.79 8.13
C LEU A 16 -3.56 -5.34 6.70
N ALA A 17 -3.81 -6.63 6.47
CA ALA A 17 -3.78 -7.22 5.14
C ALA A 17 -4.86 -6.65 4.21
N GLY A 18 -6.07 -6.38 4.74
CA GLY A 18 -7.13 -5.69 4.02
C GLY A 18 -6.77 -4.25 3.65
N GLU A 19 -6.15 -3.52 4.57
CA GLU A 19 -5.63 -2.16 4.33
C GLU A 19 -4.51 -2.16 3.28
N LEU A 20 -3.58 -3.13 3.39
CA LEU A 20 -2.51 -3.33 2.42
C LEU A 20 -3.04 -3.63 1.02
N ALA A 21 -4.03 -4.52 0.90
CA ALA A 21 -4.67 -4.85 -0.38
C ALA A 21 -5.40 -3.64 -0.99
N ARG A 22 -6.00 -2.79 -0.17
CA ARG A 22 -6.63 -1.54 -0.63
C ARG A 22 -5.59 -0.56 -1.17
N LEU A 23 -4.48 -0.37 -0.44
CA LEU A 23 -3.34 0.44 -0.89
C LEU A 23 -2.73 -0.09 -2.18
N ASP A 24 -2.56 -1.42 -2.31
CA ASP A 24 -2.04 -2.06 -3.52
C ASP A 24 -2.92 -1.78 -4.74
N ARG A 25 -4.26 -1.85 -4.60
CA ARG A 25 -5.17 -1.50 -5.70
C ARG A 25 -5.06 -0.04 -6.11
N GLN A 26 -4.90 0.86 -5.14
CA GLN A 26 -4.73 2.29 -5.42
C GLN A 26 -3.39 2.57 -6.10
N LEU A 27 -2.31 1.97 -5.60
CA LEU A 27 -0.97 2.01 -6.19
C LEU A 27 -0.98 1.49 -7.62
N SER A 28 -1.54 0.31 -7.86
CA SER A 28 -1.59 -0.31 -9.18
C SER A 28 -2.28 0.59 -10.22
N GLY A 29 -3.35 1.30 -9.82
CA GLY A 29 -4.01 2.27 -10.69
C GLY A 29 -3.13 3.50 -11.01
N LEU A 30 -2.33 3.96 -10.05
CA LEU A 30 -1.40 5.07 -10.25
C LEU A 30 -0.19 4.65 -11.08
N GLU A 31 0.38 3.48 -10.77
CA GLU A 31 1.47 2.84 -11.53
C GLU A 31 1.07 2.63 -12.98
N ALA A 32 -0.14 2.14 -13.25
CA ALA A 32 -0.62 1.95 -14.62
C ALA A 32 -0.68 3.27 -15.40
N LYS A 33 -1.11 4.37 -14.75
CA LYS A 33 -1.09 5.71 -15.36
C LYS A 33 0.34 6.20 -15.59
N LEU A 34 1.22 6.01 -14.62
CA LEU A 34 2.62 6.41 -14.68
C LEU A 34 3.48 5.52 -15.58
N ALA A 35 3.05 4.30 -15.88
CA ALA A 35 3.67 3.40 -16.85
C ALA A 35 3.20 3.69 -18.28
N ASN A 36 2.05 4.36 -18.43
CA ASN A 36 1.57 4.79 -19.72
C ASN A 36 2.40 5.97 -20.24
N GLN A 37 3.24 5.70 -21.24
CA GLN A 37 4.11 6.70 -21.86
C GLN A 37 3.32 7.84 -22.52
N ASP A 38 2.14 7.58 -23.08
CA ASP A 38 1.27 8.63 -23.63
C ASP A 38 0.77 9.57 -22.53
N PHE A 39 0.48 9.05 -21.34
CA PHE A 39 0.12 9.88 -20.19
C PHE A 39 1.30 10.73 -19.75
N ILE A 40 2.50 10.16 -19.60
CA ILE A 40 3.69 10.95 -19.22
C ILE A 40 4.03 12.02 -20.27
N ALA A 41 3.92 11.69 -21.55
CA ALA A 41 4.26 12.59 -22.64
C ALA A 41 3.25 13.74 -22.81
N ARG A 42 1.96 13.49 -22.50
CA ARG A 42 0.89 14.49 -22.63
C ARG A 42 0.56 15.22 -21.34
N ALA A 43 0.78 14.60 -20.18
CA ALA A 43 0.47 15.20 -18.89
C ALA A 43 1.54 16.22 -18.49
N PRO A 44 1.15 17.32 -17.81
CA PRO A 44 2.11 18.27 -17.27
C PRO A 44 3.10 17.61 -16.32
N SER A 45 4.36 18.03 -16.37
CA SER A 45 5.42 17.48 -15.52
C SER A 45 5.11 17.63 -14.02
N GLU A 46 4.38 18.68 -13.61
CA GLU A 46 3.91 18.84 -12.23
C GLU A 46 2.90 17.75 -11.81
N VAL A 47 2.00 17.36 -12.72
CA VAL A 47 1.02 16.29 -12.47
C VAL A 47 1.74 14.95 -12.36
N VAL A 48 2.65 14.66 -13.29
CA VAL A 48 3.45 13.41 -13.26
C VAL A 48 4.31 13.36 -11.99
N ALA A 49 4.91 14.48 -11.58
CA ALA A 49 5.70 14.56 -10.35
C ALA A 49 4.84 14.33 -9.10
N LYS A 50 3.66 14.98 -9.00
CA LYS A 50 2.70 14.77 -7.91
C LYS A 50 2.22 13.32 -7.82
N GLU A 51 1.87 12.71 -8.96
CA GLU A 51 1.45 11.31 -8.99
C GLU A 51 2.62 10.39 -8.57
N ARG A 52 3.86 10.61 -9.05
CA ARG A 52 5.03 9.82 -8.61
C ARG A 52 5.36 10.00 -7.12
N GLU A 53 5.17 11.20 -6.58
CA GLU A 53 5.36 11.45 -5.15
C GLU A 53 4.29 10.73 -4.32
N LYS A 54 3.03 10.78 -4.77
CA LYS A 54 1.90 10.08 -4.16
C LYS A 54 2.08 8.56 -4.21
N GLU A 55 2.53 8.05 -5.34
CA GLU A 55 2.92 6.65 -5.53
C GLU A 55 3.98 6.26 -4.50
N ARG A 56 5.07 7.02 -4.37
CA ARG A 56 6.11 6.76 -3.35
C ARG A 56 5.53 6.74 -1.93
N GLY A 57 4.76 7.76 -1.55
CA GLY A 57 4.18 7.84 -0.22
C GLY A 57 3.21 6.69 0.10
N TRP A 58 2.46 6.19 -0.89
CA TRP A 58 1.63 5.00 -0.74
C TRP A 58 2.45 3.71 -0.68
N ARG A 59 3.54 3.63 -1.45
CA ARG A 59 4.46 2.49 -1.44
C ARG A 59 5.15 2.36 -0.08
N ASP A 60 5.57 3.48 0.50
CA ASP A 60 6.16 3.53 1.84
C ASP A 60 5.15 3.13 2.92
N GLN A 61 3.90 3.61 2.83
CA GLN A 61 2.82 3.18 3.74
C GLN A 61 2.53 1.69 3.62
N ARG A 62 2.45 1.17 2.39
CA ARG A 62 2.28 -0.28 2.15
C ARG A 62 3.43 -1.07 2.76
N GLN A 63 4.66 -0.60 2.60
CA GLN A 63 5.84 -1.25 3.16
C GLN A 63 5.79 -1.25 4.69
N ALA A 64 5.45 -0.13 5.31
CA ALA A 64 5.28 -0.04 6.76
C ALA A 64 4.19 -0.99 7.29
N LEU A 65 3.07 -1.13 6.57
CA LEU A 65 2.02 -2.10 6.90
C LEU A 65 2.51 -3.55 6.76
N ALA A 66 3.25 -3.86 5.69
CA ALA A 66 3.83 -5.18 5.46
C ALA A 66 4.85 -5.55 6.53
N ASP A 67 5.71 -4.61 6.93
CA ASP A 67 6.70 -4.82 7.98
C ASP A 67 6.00 -5.01 9.34
N LYS A 68 4.92 -4.28 9.60
CA LYS A 68 4.11 -4.47 10.80
C LYS A 68 3.42 -5.84 10.83
N LEU A 69 2.88 -6.31 9.71
CA LEU A 69 2.35 -7.67 9.56
C LEU A 69 3.40 -8.75 9.86
N LYS A 70 4.61 -8.60 9.31
CA LYS A 70 5.73 -9.50 9.62
C LYS A 70 6.13 -9.45 11.08
N SER A 71 6.20 -8.25 11.67
CA SER A 71 6.53 -8.07 13.09
C SER A 71 5.48 -8.70 14.02
N LEU A 72 4.23 -8.82 13.57
CA LEU A 72 3.15 -9.49 14.28
C LEU A 72 3.17 -11.02 14.09
N GLY A 73 4.08 -11.57 13.27
CA GLY A 73 4.15 -13.00 12.98
C GLY A 73 3.13 -13.48 11.96
N CYS A 74 2.52 -12.54 11.22
CA CYS A 74 1.55 -12.83 10.16
C CYS A 74 2.26 -12.72 8.81
N SER A 75 3.07 -13.73 8.50
CA SER A 75 3.79 -13.86 7.22
C SER A 75 3.30 -15.06 6.44
#